data_AF-A0A6I1EMM6-F1
#
_entry.id   AF-A0A6I1EMM6-F1
#
_cell.length_a   1.000
_cell.length_b   1.000
_cell.length_c   1.000
_cell.angle_alpha   90.00
_cell.angle_beta   90.00
_cell.angle_gamma   90.00
#
_symmetry.space_group_name_H-M   'P 1'
#
loop_
_entity.id
_entity.type
_entity.pdbx_description
1 polymer ?
#
loop_
_entity_poly.entity_id
_entity_poly.type
_entity_poly.pdbx_seq_one_letter_code
_entity_poly.pdbx_strand_id
1 'polypeptide(L)'
;MRFVTLTAIALISFSPVAALAEITNLDSKFTSKRVAKNKGYPKFAKELGAVAAATNCTLSKADWKNEFDKRSIKSKKAINNVLTGLSKHSQAMLQGDSLVIKSGFCK
;
A
#
# COMPACT_ATOMS: atom_id res chain seq x y z
N MET A 1 -12.42 -1.38 66.65
CA MET A 1 -12.18 -2.76 66.15
C MET A 1 -12.23 -2.75 64.64
N ARG A 2 -11.22 -3.39 64.02
CA ARG A 2 -11.09 -3.84 62.62
C ARG A 2 -10.96 -2.79 61.52
N PHE A 3 -9.70 -2.50 61.27
CA PHE A 3 -9.08 -2.14 59.99
C PHE A 3 -9.60 -3.01 58.83
N VAL A 4 -9.87 -2.37 57.68
CA VAL A 4 -9.93 -3.06 56.38
C VAL A 4 -8.79 -2.54 55.53
N THR A 5 -7.95 -3.48 55.15
CA THR A 5 -6.71 -3.39 54.39
C THR A 5 -6.97 -3.23 52.88
N LEU A 6 -6.19 -2.32 52.27
CA LEU A 6 -5.52 -2.39 50.97
C LEU A 6 -6.19 -3.10 49.77
N THR A 7 -6.30 -2.34 48.67
CA THR A 7 -5.73 -2.79 47.39
C THR A 7 -5.27 -1.57 46.59
N ALA A 8 -3.95 -1.41 46.50
CA ALA A 8 -3.31 -0.49 45.58
C ALA A 8 -3.47 -1.03 44.16
N ILE A 9 -4.11 -0.27 43.27
CA ILE A 9 -4.09 -0.56 41.83
C ILE A 9 -2.87 0.15 41.25
N ALA A 10 -1.83 -0.64 41.05
CA ALA A 10 -0.62 -0.22 40.36
C ALA A 10 -0.90 -0.02 38.86
N LEU A 11 -0.51 1.17 38.37
CA LEU A 11 0.17 1.44 37.11
C LEU A 11 -0.29 0.71 35.84
N ILE A 12 -0.90 1.47 34.93
CA ILE A 12 -0.51 1.39 33.51
C ILE A 12 -0.34 2.81 32.98
N SER A 13 0.88 3.34 33.13
CA SER A 13 1.34 4.47 32.33
C SER A 13 1.46 3.98 30.88
N PHE A 14 0.41 4.17 30.09
CA PHE A 14 0.48 4.02 28.64
C PHE A 14 1.35 5.13 28.08
N SER A 15 2.64 4.85 27.90
CA SER A 15 3.53 5.63 27.05
C SER A 15 3.05 5.53 25.60
N PRO A 16 2.63 6.60 24.91
CA PRO A 16 2.48 6.57 23.47
C PRO A 16 3.82 7.00 22.84
N VAL A 17 4.90 6.27 23.13
CA VAL A 17 6.15 6.39 22.37
C VAL A 17 6.27 5.17 21.46
N ALA A 18 5.42 5.15 20.45
CA ALA A 18 5.55 4.24 19.31
C ALA A 18 4.94 4.88 18.05
N ALA A 19 5.22 6.16 17.83
CA ALA A 19 5.08 6.77 16.52
C ALA A 19 6.48 6.91 15.94
N LEU A 20 6.67 6.40 14.71
CA LEU A 20 7.87 6.48 13.87
C LEU A 20 8.86 5.31 13.96
N ALA A 21 8.39 4.09 13.77
CA ALA A 21 9.23 3.01 13.26
C ALA A 21 8.48 2.14 12.24
N GLU A 22 7.88 2.77 11.22
CA GLU A 22 7.24 2.00 10.14
C GLU A 22 7.52 2.60 8.75
N ILE A 23 8.80 2.91 8.48
CA ILE A 23 9.27 3.24 7.13
C ILE A 23 10.65 2.66 6.89
N THR A 24 10.79 1.33 6.84
CA THR A 24 12.03 0.71 6.33
C THR A 24 11.81 -0.46 5.38
N ASN A 25 10.56 -0.88 5.13
CA ASN A 25 10.26 -1.86 4.09
C ASN A 25 9.44 -1.25 2.95
N LEU A 26 9.85 -0.06 2.48
CA LEU A 26 9.57 0.31 1.10
C LEU A 26 10.37 -0.68 0.26
N ASP A 27 9.69 -1.66 -0.35
CA ASP A 27 10.33 -2.58 -1.29
C ASP A 27 11.04 -1.71 -2.34
N SER A 28 12.38 -1.70 -2.27
CA SER A 28 13.26 -0.73 -2.94
C SER A 28 13.09 -0.75 -4.46
N LYS A 29 12.44 -1.81 -4.97
CA LYS A 29 12.01 -1.94 -6.36
C LYS A 29 10.97 -0.89 -6.76
N PHE A 30 10.09 -0.44 -5.86
CA PHE A 30 9.07 0.58 -6.13
C PHE A 30 9.57 2.03 -5.94
N THR A 31 10.69 2.23 -5.25
CA THR A 31 11.38 3.53 -5.17
C THR A 31 12.43 3.72 -6.26
N SER A 32 12.90 2.63 -6.87
CA SER A 32 13.90 2.66 -7.92
C SER A 32 13.33 3.12 -9.27
N LYS A 33 13.74 4.32 -9.71
CA LYS A 33 13.49 4.84 -11.07
C LYS A 33 13.95 3.88 -12.17
N ARG A 34 14.98 3.07 -11.90
CA ARG A 34 15.55 2.11 -12.86
C ARG A 34 14.55 0.98 -13.19
N VAL A 35 13.83 0.48 -12.19
CA VAL A 35 12.82 -0.58 -12.35
C VAL A 35 11.61 -0.04 -13.13
N ALA A 36 11.09 1.12 -12.71
CA ALA A 36 9.98 1.80 -13.39
C ALA A 36 10.26 2.10 -14.87
N LYS A 37 11.51 2.41 -15.24
CA LYS A 37 11.90 2.84 -16.59
C LYS A 37 12.10 1.69 -17.58
N ASN A 38 12.48 0.49 -17.10
CA ASN A 38 12.87 -0.62 -17.98
C ASN A 38 11.70 -1.54 -18.35
N LYS A 39 10.92 -1.98 -17.36
CA LYS A 39 9.85 -2.98 -17.57
C LYS A 39 8.56 -2.66 -16.81
N GLY A 40 8.52 -1.55 -16.07
CA GLY A 40 7.43 -1.24 -15.15
C GLY A 40 7.34 -2.26 -14.02
N TYR A 41 6.12 -2.63 -13.66
CA TYR A 41 5.80 -3.52 -12.54
C TYR A 41 4.85 -4.66 -12.96
N PRO A 42 5.26 -5.58 -13.85
CA PRO A 42 4.36 -6.57 -14.43
C PRO A 42 3.82 -7.57 -13.40
N LYS A 43 4.61 -7.95 -12.39
CA LYS A 43 4.13 -8.81 -11.29
C LYS A 43 3.05 -8.10 -10.47
N PHE A 44 3.28 -6.82 -10.16
CA PHE A 44 2.32 -6.01 -9.42
C PHE A 44 1.05 -5.73 -10.22
N ALA A 45 1.17 -5.52 -11.52
CA ALA A 45 0.02 -5.38 -12.41
C ALA A 45 -0.88 -6.63 -12.43
N LYS A 46 -0.30 -7.84 -12.39
CA LYS A 46 -1.08 -9.09 -12.26
C LYS A 46 -1.78 -9.17 -10.90
N GLU A 47 -1.10 -8.79 -9.83
CA GLU A 47 -1.68 -8.81 -8.47
C GLU A 47 -2.84 -7.81 -8.36
N LEU A 48 -2.68 -6.60 -8.91
CA LEU A 48 -3.77 -5.63 -9.03
C LEU A 48 -4.89 -6.15 -9.92
N GLY A 49 -4.55 -6.83 -11.02
CA GLY A 49 -5.53 -7.41 -11.93
C GLY A 49 -6.36 -8.54 -11.31
N ALA A 50 -5.78 -9.33 -10.42
CA ALA A 50 -6.51 -10.36 -9.67
C ALA A 50 -7.54 -9.73 -8.72
N VAL A 51 -7.20 -8.60 -8.08
CA VAL A 51 -8.15 -7.83 -7.25
C VAL A 51 -9.21 -7.16 -8.13
N ALA A 52 -8.80 -6.64 -9.28
CA ALA A 52 -9.68 -5.95 -10.24
C ALA A 52 -10.56 -6.90 -11.06
N ALA A 53 -10.35 -8.21 -10.97
CA ALA A 53 -11.08 -9.21 -11.75
C ALA A 53 -12.59 -9.17 -11.44
N ALA A 54 -12.95 -8.89 -10.18
CA ALA A 54 -14.34 -8.74 -9.75
C ALA A 54 -14.99 -7.43 -10.23
N THR A 55 -14.20 -6.46 -10.70
CA THR A 55 -14.63 -5.08 -10.95
C THR A 55 -14.35 -4.63 -12.39
N ASN A 56 -14.43 -5.55 -13.36
CA ASN A 56 -14.18 -5.27 -14.78
C ASN A 56 -12.81 -4.60 -15.02
N CYS A 57 -11.77 -5.09 -14.36
CA CYS A 57 -10.40 -4.59 -14.47
C CYS A 57 -10.21 -3.15 -13.98
N THR A 58 -11.13 -2.61 -13.19
CA THR A 58 -11.05 -1.25 -12.67
C THR A 58 -11.05 -1.26 -11.15
N LEU A 59 -10.00 -0.74 -10.54
CA LEU A 59 -9.92 -0.56 -9.09
C LEU A 59 -10.32 0.85 -8.70
N SER A 60 -11.14 0.98 -7.66
CA SER A 60 -11.42 2.29 -7.09
C SER A 60 -10.18 2.85 -6.38
N LYS A 61 -10.19 4.15 -6.06
CA LYS A 61 -9.13 4.81 -5.28
C LYS A 61 -8.82 4.11 -3.97
N ALA A 62 -9.86 3.65 -3.27
CA ALA A 62 -9.69 2.94 -2.02
C ALA A 62 -9.01 1.59 -2.24
N ASP A 63 -9.43 0.85 -3.26
CA ASP A 63 -8.94 -0.52 -3.52
C ASP A 63 -7.49 -0.53 -3.98
N TRP A 64 -7.14 0.26 -5.01
CA TRP A 64 -5.75 0.27 -5.47
C TRP A 64 -4.82 0.89 -4.42
N LYS A 65 -5.29 1.87 -3.64
CA LYS A 65 -4.48 2.44 -2.56
C LYS A 65 -4.23 1.41 -1.44
N ASN A 66 -5.24 0.62 -1.09
CA ASN A 66 -5.07 -0.49 -0.13
C ASN A 66 -4.00 -1.49 -0.62
N GLU A 67 -4.01 -1.85 -1.91
CA GLU A 67 -2.98 -2.73 -2.48
C GLU A 67 -1.57 -2.11 -2.49
N PHE A 68 -1.48 -0.78 -2.63
CA PHE A 68 -0.22 -0.05 -2.54
C PHE A 68 0.28 0.00 -1.09
N ASP A 69 -0.61 0.22 -0.13
CA ASP A 69 -0.30 0.28 1.30
C ASP A 69 0.19 -1.07 1.83
N LYS A 70 -0.40 -2.19 1.36
CA LYS A 70 0.09 -3.57 1.64
C LYS A 70 1.55 -3.79 1.23
N ARG A 71 2.07 -2.98 0.31
CA ARG A 71 3.47 -3.02 -0.18
C ARG A 71 4.31 -1.86 0.32
N SER A 72 3.82 -1.15 1.33
CA SER A 72 4.45 0.04 1.88
C SER A 72 4.63 1.18 0.86
N ILE A 73 3.87 1.20 -0.24
CA ILE A 73 3.91 2.28 -1.25
C ILE A 73 3.06 3.47 -0.74
N LYS A 74 3.47 4.06 0.39
CA LYS A 74 2.70 5.08 1.11
C LYS A 74 3.05 6.53 0.69
N SER A 75 4.28 6.77 0.23
CA SER A 75 4.72 8.14 -0.10
C SER A 75 4.20 8.60 -1.47
N LYS A 76 3.84 9.88 -1.59
CA LYS A 76 3.39 10.50 -2.86
C LYS A 76 4.36 10.23 -4.01
N LYS A 77 5.67 10.27 -3.73
CA LYS A 77 6.72 9.99 -4.72
C LYS A 77 6.71 8.53 -5.16
N ALA A 78 6.58 7.58 -4.24
CA ALA A 78 6.54 6.16 -4.56
C ALA A 78 5.27 5.82 -5.35
N ILE A 79 4.10 6.30 -4.91
CA ILE A 79 2.83 6.12 -5.62
C ILE A 79 2.95 6.65 -7.05
N ASN A 80 3.45 7.88 -7.22
CA ASN A 80 3.60 8.47 -8.56
C ASN A 80 4.57 7.68 -9.45
N ASN A 81 5.70 7.20 -8.90
CA ASN A 81 6.64 6.36 -9.64
C ASN A 81 5.99 5.06 -10.11
N VAL A 82 5.20 4.41 -9.24
CA VAL A 82 4.54 3.15 -9.56
C VAL A 82 3.45 3.35 -10.60
N LEU A 83 2.58 4.36 -10.44
CA LEU A 83 1.56 4.71 -11.42
C LEU A 83 2.18 5.05 -12.78
N THR A 84 3.26 5.85 -12.78
CA THR A 84 4.00 6.19 -14.01
C THR A 84 4.60 4.93 -14.66
N GLY A 85 5.21 4.04 -13.87
CA GLY A 85 5.79 2.80 -14.38
C GLY A 85 4.76 1.83 -14.95
N LEU A 86 3.61 1.69 -14.28
CA LEU A 86 2.49 0.89 -14.78
C LEU A 86 1.92 1.47 -16.08
N SER A 87 1.70 2.79 -16.14
CA SER A 87 1.14 3.46 -17.31
C SER A 87 2.08 3.42 -18.50
N LYS A 88 3.35 3.76 -18.32
CA LYS A 88 4.35 3.79 -19.40
C LYS A 88 4.54 2.42 -20.06
N HIS A 89 4.33 1.34 -19.32
CA HIS A 89 4.50 -0.03 -19.80
C HIS A 89 3.17 -0.73 -20.11
N SER A 90 2.07 0.03 -20.30
CA SER A 90 0.75 -0.49 -20.69
C SER A 90 0.21 -1.60 -19.77
N GLN A 91 0.52 -1.51 -18.47
CA GLN A 91 0.13 -2.48 -17.45
C GLN A 91 -1.14 -2.05 -16.71
N ALA A 92 -1.21 -0.77 -16.35
CA ALA A 92 -2.39 -0.14 -15.77
C ALA A 92 -2.35 1.37 -16.04
N MET A 93 -3.50 2.02 -16.07
CA MET A 93 -3.64 3.45 -16.31
C MET A 93 -4.54 4.08 -15.27
N LEU A 94 -4.14 5.22 -14.72
CA LEU A 94 -5.00 5.99 -13.83
C LEU A 94 -6.00 6.78 -14.70
N GLN A 95 -7.30 6.59 -14.46
CA GLN A 95 -8.39 7.29 -15.12
C GLN A 95 -9.24 8.00 -14.06
N GLY A 96 -9.01 9.29 -13.89
CA GLY A 96 -9.53 10.05 -12.76
C GLY A 96 -8.93 9.53 -11.45
N ASP A 97 -9.79 9.06 -10.54
CA ASP A 97 -9.38 8.46 -9.26
C ASP A 97 -9.28 6.92 -9.31
N SER A 98 -9.71 6.30 -10.41
CA SER A 98 -9.72 4.85 -10.58
C SER A 98 -8.48 4.37 -11.33
N LEU A 99 -8.02 3.16 -11.01
CA LEU A 99 -6.91 2.50 -11.68
C LEU A 99 -7.43 1.39 -12.58
N VAL A 100 -7.31 1.58 -13.89
CA VAL A 100 -7.73 0.62 -14.91
C VAL A 100 -6.56 -0.30 -15.25
N ILE A 101 -6.69 -1.59 -14.98
CA ILE A 101 -5.70 -2.62 -15.27
C ILE A 101 -5.89 -3.10 -16.72
N LYS A 102 -4.79 -3.25 -17.45
CA LYS A 102 -4.85 -3.75 -18.84
C LYS A 102 -5.36 -5.20 -18.85
N SER A 103 -6.20 -5.54 -19.82
CA SER A 103 -6.82 -6.87 -19.97
C SER A 103 -5.84 -8.05 -19.92
N GLY A 104 -4.59 -7.89 -20.40
CA GLY A 104 -3.56 -8.92 -20.31
C GLY A 104 -3.08 -9.23 -18.87
N PHE A 105 -3.35 -8.33 -17.92
CA PHE A 105 -2.98 -8.44 -16.52
C PHE A 105 -4.18 -8.65 -15.59
N CYS A 106 -5.39 -8.43 -16.07
CA CYS A 106 -6.65 -8.62 -15.36
C CYS A 106 -7.17 -10.05 -15.56
N LYS A 107 -6.67 -10.98 -14.75
CA LYS A 107 -7.02 -12.41 -14.77
C LYS A 107 -6.88 -13.01 -13.39
#